data_AF-A0A1U9WXA7-F1
#
_entry.id   AF-A0A1U9WXA7-F1
#
_cell.length_a   1.000
_cell.length_b   1.000
_cell.length_c   1.000
_cell.angle_alpha   90.00
_cell.angle_beta   90.00
_cell.angle_gamma   90.00
#
_symmetry.space_group_name_H-M   'P 1'
#
loop_
_entity.id
_entity.type
_entity.pdbx_description
1 polymer ?
#
loop_
_entity_poly.entity_id
_entity_poly.type
_entity_poly.pdbx_seq_one_letter_code
_entity_poly.pdbx_strand_id
1 'polypeptide(L)'
;MRLFFRSFDLGDFRLVTSTVTLVEVLVYPLRLRNTILAQEYREILLNQEGLTVVELTPDIAEKAAQLRATYNLRSPDAIQMATAICEGASFFLTNDARLPSLPELTVLVLENLRN
;
A
#
# COMPACT_ATOMS: atom_id res chain seq x y z
N MET A 1 -8.08 -8.03 -12.87
CA MET A 1 -8.79 -7.42 -11.70
C MET A 1 -9.80 -8.32 -11.00
N ARG A 2 -10.84 -8.88 -11.66
CA ARG A 2 -11.83 -9.75 -10.96
C ARG A 2 -11.19 -11.00 -10.33
N LEU A 3 -10.23 -11.61 -11.02
CA LEU A 3 -9.48 -12.75 -10.49
C LEU A 3 -8.62 -12.38 -9.28
N PHE A 4 -8.03 -11.18 -9.27
CA PHE A 4 -7.23 -10.68 -8.14
C PHE A 4 -8.07 -10.60 -6.87
N PHE A 5 -9.22 -9.91 -6.93
CA PHE A 5 -10.11 -9.81 -5.76
C PHE A 5 -10.71 -11.16 -5.40
N ARG A 6 -11.04 -12.01 -6.37
CA ARG A 6 -11.49 -13.38 -6.07
C ARG A 6 -10.43 -14.17 -5.30
N SER A 7 -9.17 -14.12 -5.73
CA SER A 7 -8.06 -14.80 -5.04
C SER A 7 -7.78 -14.19 -3.67
N PHE A 8 -7.93 -12.87 -3.52
CA PHE A 8 -7.89 -12.20 -2.23
C PHE A 8 -9.00 -12.69 -1.29
N ASP A 9 -10.25 -12.73 -1.77
CA ASP A 9 -11.41 -13.19 -1.00
C ASP A 9 -11.32 -14.69 -0.63
N LEU A 10 -10.62 -15.49 -1.45
CA LEU A 10 -10.33 -16.90 -1.17
C LEU A 10 -9.17 -17.10 -0.18
N GLY A 11 -8.43 -16.03 0.17
CA GLY A 11 -7.29 -16.08 1.06
C GLY A 11 -5.99 -16.60 0.41
N ASP A 12 -5.92 -16.61 -0.93
CA ASP A 12 -4.73 -17.08 -1.67
C ASP A 12 -3.49 -16.20 -1.38
N PHE A 13 -3.73 -14.93 -1.00
CA PHE A 13 -2.70 -13.99 -0.57
C PHE A 13 -3.27 -12.99 0.43
N ARG A 14 -2.37 -12.26 1.10
CA ARG A 14 -2.71 -11.15 2.00
C ARG A 14 -2.19 -9.84 1.45
N LEU A 15 -2.85 -8.76 1.84
CA LEU A 15 -2.46 -7.40 1.51
C LEU A 15 -1.92 -6.72 2.76
N VAL A 16 -0.88 -5.90 2.57
CA VAL A 16 -0.33 -5.03 3.62
C VAL A 16 -0.23 -3.62 3.08
N THR A 17 -0.44 -2.63 3.93
CA THR A 17 -0.25 -1.22 3.58
C THR A 17 0.10 -0.41 4.81
N SER A 18 0.66 0.80 4.65
CA SER A 18 0.97 1.68 5.77
C SER A 18 -0.27 2.46 6.25
N THR A 19 -0.30 2.88 7.51
CA THR A 19 -1.25 3.90 8.02
C THR A 19 -1.22 5.19 7.20
N VAL A 20 -0.15 5.49 6.47
CA VAL A 20 -0.10 6.60 5.50
C VAL A 20 -1.21 6.51 4.45
N THR A 21 -1.66 5.30 4.07
CA THR A 21 -2.79 5.13 3.14
C THR A 21 -4.06 5.79 3.64
N LEU A 22 -4.31 5.78 4.95
CA LEU A 22 -5.47 6.48 5.53
C LEU A 22 -5.40 7.97 5.25
N VAL A 23 -4.22 8.58 5.37
CA VAL A 23 -4.02 10.00 5.04
C VAL A 23 -4.33 10.25 3.57
N GLU A 24 -3.84 9.40 2.68
CA GLU A 24 -4.02 9.56 1.23
C GLU A 24 -5.48 9.45 0.82
N VAL A 25 -6.18 8.40 1.26
CA VAL A 25 -7.55 8.12 0.79
C VAL A 25 -8.61 8.99 1.46
N LEU A 26 -8.39 9.44 2.71
CA LEU A 26 -9.39 10.22 3.44
C LEU A 26 -9.40 11.71 3.06
N VAL A 27 -8.32 12.25 2.48
CA VAL A 27 -8.24 13.68 2.12
C VAL A 27 -9.37 14.09 1.17
N TYR A 28 -9.63 13.31 0.13
CA TYR A 28 -10.67 13.63 -0.85
C TYR A 28 -12.10 13.64 -0.26
N PRO A 29 -12.60 12.56 0.37
CA PRO A 29 -13.95 12.55 0.94
C PRO A 29 -14.12 13.59 2.05
N LEU A 30 -13.10 13.83 2.88
CA LEU A 30 -13.17 14.85 3.93
C LEU A 30 -13.26 16.27 3.36
N ARG A 31 -12.52 16.60 2.28
CA ARG A 31 -12.66 17.89 1.58
C ARG A 31 -14.07 18.11 1.04
N LEU A 32 -14.72 17.04 0.58
CA LEU A 32 -16.10 17.09 0.11
C LEU A 32 -17.14 17.03 1.23
N ARG A 33 -16.73 16.90 2.50
CA ARG A 33 -17.61 16.62 3.65
C ARG A 33 -18.48 15.37 3.44
N ASN A 34 -18.02 14.43 2.61
CA ASN A 34 -18.70 13.17 2.37
C ASN A 34 -18.30 12.16 3.45
N THR A 35 -19.03 12.19 4.56
CA THR A 35 -18.76 11.32 5.72
C THR A 35 -19.02 9.84 5.43
N ILE A 36 -19.96 9.54 4.54
CA ILE A 36 -20.29 8.17 4.12
C ILE A 36 -19.09 7.54 3.41
N LEU A 37 -18.58 8.19 2.35
CA LEU A 37 -17.42 7.69 1.61
C LEU A 37 -16.16 7.61 2.49
N ALA A 38 -15.96 8.59 3.39
CA ALA A 38 -14.87 8.51 4.35
C ALA A 38 -14.98 7.27 5.24
N GLN A 39 -16.18 6.91 5.69
CA GLN A 39 -16.40 5.73 6.50
C GLN A 39 -16.17 4.45 5.71
N GLU A 40 -16.64 4.37 4.46
CA GLU A 40 -16.40 3.21 3.59
C GLU A 40 -14.89 2.93 3.41
N TYR A 41 -14.07 3.97 3.24
CA TYR A 41 -12.61 3.80 3.18
C TYR A 41 -12.00 3.31 4.49
N ARG A 42 -12.53 3.72 5.65
CA ARG A 42 -12.08 3.18 6.95
C ARG A 42 -12.47 1.73 7.11
N GLU A 43 -13.70 1.36 6.76
CA GLU A 43 -14.17 -0.02 6.82
C GLU A 43 -13.28 -0.94 5.98
N ILE A 44 -13.01 -0.56 4.73
CA ILE A 44 -12.14 -1.33 3.85
C ILE A 44 -10.73 -1.47 4.45
N LEU A 45 -10.13 -0.38 4.93
CA LEU A 45 -8.75 -0.42 5.39
C LEU A 45 -8.58 -1.08 6.77
N LEU A 46 -9.54 -0.94 7.68
CA LEU A 46 -9.37 -1.32 9.08
C LEU A 46 -10.09 -2.63 9.44
N ASN A 47 -11.10 -3.03 8.66
CA ASN A 47 -11.97 -4.16 9.01
C ASN A 47 -12.00 -5.25 7.92
N GLN A 48 -11.33 -5.08 6.78
CA GLN A 48 -11.30 -6.10 5.73
C GLN A 48 -10.38 -7.26 6.10
N GLU A 49 -10.94 -8.48 6.11
CA GLU A 49 -10.15 -9.68 6.31
C GLU A 49 -9.10 -9.84 5.20
N GLY A 50 -7.88 -10.24 5.59
CA GLY A 50 -6.76 -10.40 4.66
C GLY A 50 -6.01 -9.11 4.31
N LEU A 51 -6.50 -7.94 4.72
CA LEU A 51 -5.78 -6.66 4.61
C LEU A 51 -5.28 -6.19 5.98
N THR A 52 -3.97 -5.94 6.08
CA THR A 52 -3.35 -5.39 7.28
C THR A 52 -2.87 -3.96 7.04
N VAL A 53 -3.30 -3.03 7.89
CA VAL A 53 -2.74 -1.68 7.95
C VAL A 53 -1.68 -1.62 9.04
N VAL A 54 -0.45 -1.30 8.67
CA VAL A 54 0.73 -1.32 9.53
C VAL A 54 1.07 0.10 9.96
N GLU A 55 1.28 0.29 11.25
CA GLU A 55 1.71 1.57 11.82
C GLU A 55 3.11 1.97 11.32
N LEU A 56 3.32 3.27 11.14
CA LEU A 56 4.66 3.79 10.85
C LEU A 56 5.52 3.75 12.12
N THR A 57 6.27 2.67 12.28
CA THR A 57 7.24 2.50 13.38
C THR A 57 8.57 3.20 13.06
N PRO A 58 9.44 3.42 14.05
CA PRO A 58 10.80 3.93 13.83
C PRO A 58 11.59 3.09 12.81
N ASP A 59 11.52 1.76 12.89
CA ASP A 59 12.23 0.86 11.97
C ASP A 59 11.77 1.04 10.52
N ILE A 60 10.45 1.16 10.30
CA ILE A 60 9.88 1.45 8.97
C ILE A 60 10.32 2.84 8.52
N ALA A 61 10.33 3.83 9.41
CA ALA A 61 10.74 5.20 9.08
C ALA A 61 12.22 5.28 8.67
N GLU A 62 13.12 4.58 9.38
CA GLU A 62 14.55 4.51 9.04
C GLU A 62 14.76 3.79 7.70
N LYS A 63 14.10 2.65 7.48
CA LYS A 63 14.14 1.95 6.18
C LYS A 63 13.62 2.84 5.05
N ALA A 64 12.53 3.58 5.27
CA ALA A 64 11.99 4.52 4.29
C ALA A 64 12.97 5.66 3.98
N ALA A 65 13.66 6.20 4.99
CA ALA A 65 14.70 7.21 4.81
C ALA A 65 15.87 6.66 3.97
N GLN A 66 16.32 5.43 4.24
CA GLN A 66 17.34 4.76 3.44
C GLN A 66 16.90 4.58 1.98
N LEU A 67 15.67 4.11 1.74
CA LEU A 67 15.12 3.97 0.40
C LEU A 67 15.05 5.32 -0.33
N ARG A 68 14.62 6.40 0.35
CA ARG A 68 14.63 7.76 -0.23
C ARG A 68 16.02 8.21 -0.62
N ALA A 69 17.00 8.02 0.26
CA ALA A 69 18.37 8.44 0.01
C ALA A 69 18.99 7.71 -1.19
N THR A 70 18.68 6.42 -1.36
CA THR A 70 19.24 5.59 -2.44
C THR A 70 18.50 5.77 -3.77
N TYR A 71 17.17 5.88 -3.74
CA TYR A 71 16.34 5.81 -4.96
C TYR A 71 15.57 7.11 -5.26
N ASN A 72 15.79 8.18 -4.48
CA ASN A 72 15.14 9.49 -4.64
C ASN A 72 13.59 9.41 -4.65
N LEU A 73 13.02 8.49 -3.88
CA LEU A 73 11.57 8.29 -3.76
C LEU A 73 10.88 9.45 -3.05
N ARG A 74 9.58 9.64 -3.24
CA ARG A 74 8.77 10.52 -2.38
C ARG A 74 8.49 9.84 -1.03
N SER A 75 8.21 10.62 0.02
CA SER A 75 8.01 10.06 1.36
C SER A 75 6.90 9.03 1.45
N PRO A 76 5.69 9.23 0.87
CA PRO A 76 4.65 8.21 0.90
C PRO A 76 5.09 6.92 0.20
N ASP A 77 5.67 7.03 -1.01
CA ASP A 77 6.15 5.88 -1.78
C ASP A 77 7.22 5.09 -1.00
N ALA A 78 8.18 5.78 -0.38
CA ALA A 78 9.22 5.16 0.41
C ALA A 78 8.70 4.49 1.68
N ILE A 79 7.72 5.10 2.37
CA ILE A 79 7.09 4.52 3.54
C ILE A 79 6.33 3.25 3.16
N GLN A 80 5.54 3.28 2.08
CA GLN A 80 4.79 2.10 1.62
C GLN A 80 5.73 0.95 1.22
N MET A 81 6.82 1.24 0.50
CA MET A 81 7.80 0.22 0.12
C MET A 81 8.56 -0.31 1.33
N ALA A 82 8.93 0.54 2.29
CA ALA A 82 9.55 0.11 3.54
C ALA A 82 8.62 -0.78 4.37
N THR A 83 7.34 -0.41 4.51
CA THR A 83 6.31 -1.22 5.16
C THR A 83 6.20 -2.58 4.49
N ALA A 84 6.10 -2.62 3.14
CA ALA A 84 6.01 -3.87 2.41
C ALA A 84 7.23 -4.79 2.66
N ILE A 85 8.45 -4.23 2.67
CA ILE A 85 9.67 -4.99 2.97
C ILE A 85 9.67 -5.51 4.41
N CYS A 86 9.36 -4.65 5.39
CA CYS A 86 9.36 -5.02 6.81
C CYS A 86 8.35 -6.13 7.13
N GLU A 87 7.21 -6.15 6.44
CA GLU A 87 6.19 -7.20 6.56
C GLU A 87 6.49 -8.44 5.70
N GLY A 88 7.61 -8.48 4.97
CA GLY A 88 7.99 -9.61 4.12
C GLY A 88 7.12 -9.80 2.88
N ALA A 89 6.49 -8.73 2.37
CA ALA A 89 5.72 -8.79 1.14
C ALA A 89 6.62 -9.12 -0.05
N SER A 90 6.21 -10.06 -0.90
CA SER A 90 6.95 -10.44 -2.11
C SER A 90 6.74 -9.46 -3.27
N PHE A 91 5.59 -8.78 -3.28
CA PHE A 91 5.16 -7.91 -4.36
C PHE A 91 4.68 -6.55 -3.85
N PHE A 92 4.98 -5.51 -4.63
CA PHE A 92 4.45 -4.15 -4.42
C PHE A 92 3.54 -3.77 -5.58
N LEU A 93 2.25 -3.66 -5.31
CA LEU A 93 1.24 -3.33 -6.30
C LEU A 93 1.08 -1.80 -6.43
N THR A 94 1.30 -1.26 -7.63
CA THR A 94 1.25 0.21 -7.85
C THR A 94 0.74 0.57 -9.24
N ASN A 95 0.28 1.80 -9.40
CA ASN A 95 0.06 2.40 -10.73
C ASN A 95 1.31 3.15 -11.23
N ASP A 96 2.30 3.42 -10.37
CA ASP A 96 3.48 4.19 -10.74
C ASP A 96 4.60 3.29 -11.24
N ALA A 97 4.73 3.18 -12.57
CA ALA A 97 5.77 2.39 -13.22
C ALA A 97 7.20 2.93 -13.01
N ARG A 98 7.37 4.10 -12.37
CA ARG A 98 8.67 4.68 -12.07
C ARG A 98 9.28 4.13 -10.78
N LEU A 99 8.51 3.43 -9.96
CA LEU A 99 9.03 2.84 -8.73
C LEU A 99 9.98 1.68 -9.06
N PRO A 100 11.18 1.65 -8.45
CA PRO A 100 12.16 0.61 -8.73
C PRO A 100 11.72 -0.71 -8.12
N SER A 101 11.98 -1.82 -8.82
CA SER A 101 12.00 -3.13 -8.16
C SER A 101 13.25 -3.24 -7.29
N LEU A 102 13.10 -3.87 -6.13
CA LEU A 102 14.17 -4.08 -5.16
C LEU A 102 14.44 -5.58 -5.03
N PRO A 103 15.63 -6.01 -4.59
CA PRO A 103 15.95 -7.44 -4.44
C PRO A 103 14.93 -8.22 -3.60
N GLU A 104 14.35 -7.56 -2.59
CA GLU A 104 13.39 -8.14 -1.65
C GLU A 104 11.92 -7.85 -2.01
N LEU A 105 11.65 -7.02 -3.02
CA LEU A 105 10.31 -6.52 -3.32
C LEU A 105 10.12 -6.28 -4.83
N THR A 106 9.33 -7.15 -5.47
CA THR A 106 9.04 -7.04 -6.92
C THR A 106 7.89 -6.08 -7.16
N VAL A 107 8.09 -5.06 -8.00
CA VAL A 107 7.00 -4.12 -8.35
C VAL A 107 6.10 -4.72 -9.41
N LEU A 108 4.80 -4.77 -9.13
CA LEU A 108 3.75 -5.13 -10.08
C LEU A 108 2.95 -3.87 -10.44
N VAL A 109 2.99 -3.50 -11.72
CA VAL A 109 2.19 -2.38 -12.23
C VAL A 109 0.79 -2.87 -12.56
N LEU A 110 -0.24 -2.21 -12.01
CA LEU A 110 -1.66 -2.59 -12.14
C LEU A 110 -2.12 -2.75 -13.60
N GLU A 111 -1.59 -1.96 -14.52
CA GLU A 111 -1.90 -2.07 -15.95
C GLU A 111 -1.52 -3.45 -16.53
N ASN A 112 -0.47 -4.08 -16.01
CA ASN A 112 -0.02 -5.41 -16.41
C ASN A 112 -0.91 -6.54 -15.88
N LEU A 113 -1.85 -6.24 -14.97
CA LEU A 113 -2.79 -7.20 -14.35
C LEU A 113 -4.21 -7.10 -14.93
N ARG A 114 -4.40 -6.34 -16.01
CA ARG A 114 -5.70 -6.16 -16.68
C ARG A 114 -6.02 -7.20 -17.74
N ASN A 115 -5.09 -8.10 -18.05
CA ASN A 115 -5.29 -9.22 -18.98
C ASN A 115 -6.01 -10.39 -18.32
#